data_AF-A0A9W7UXL8-F1
#
_entry.id   AF-A0A9W7UXL8-F1
#
_cell.length_a   1.000
_cell.length_b   1.000
_cell.length_c   1.000
_cell.angle_alpha   90.00
_cell.angle_beta   90.00
_cell.angle_gamma   90.00
#
_symmetry.space_group_name_H-M   'P 1'
#
loop_
_entity.id
_entity.type
_entity.pdbx_description
1 polymer ?
#
loop_
_entity_poly.entity_id
_entity_poly.type
_entity_poly.pdbx_seq_one_letter_code
_entity_poly.pdbx_strand_id
1 'polypeptide(L)'
;MAFLTNFKAKGRRYFYIEKYVGGKPIDCRQSERVYSIGNERIALERLSLWILDNSFIPNEVIKLGISIDDIENWREKVENTIKKYSL
;
A
#
# COMPACT_ATOMS: atom_id res chain seq x y z
N MET A 1 4.22 5.41 11.58
CA MET A 1 3.11 5.65 10.62
C MET A 1 3.38 4.88 9.35
N ALA A 2 2.42 4.05 8.93
CA ALA A 2 2.47 3.30 7.67
C ALA A 2 1.56 3.95 6.63
N PHE A 3 1.92 3.84 5.36
CA PHE A 3 1.17 4.44 4.27
C PHE A 3 1.34 3.66 2.97
N LEU A 4 0.33 3.78 2.10
CA LEU A 4 0.34 3.23 0.76
C LEU A 4 1.19 4.08 -0.19
N THR A 5 2.13 3.45 -0.89
CA THR A 5 2.86 4.06 -2.01
C THR A 5 2.63 3.27 -3.28
N ASN A 6 2.94 3.89 -4.42
CA ASN A 6 2.97 3.20 -5.69
C ASN A 6 4.22 3.56 -6.50
N PHE A 7 4.65 2.65 -7.36
CA PHE A 7 5.81 2.81 -8.23
C PHE A 7 5.48 2.29 -9.63
N LYS A 8 5.82 3.07 -10.66
CA LYS A 8 5.65 2.69 -12.07
C LYS A 8 6.92 2.00 -12.57
N ALA A 9 6.78 0.80 -13.10
CA ALA A 9 7.87 0.04 -13.71
C ALA A 9 7.38 -0.66 -14.99
N LYS A 10 8.09 -0.44 -16.11
CA LYS A 10 7.78 -1.06 -17.42
C LYS A 10 6.29 -0.96 -17.81
N GLY A 11 5.71 0.23 -17.63
CA GLY A 11 4.30 0.50 -17.97
C GLY A 11 3.27 -0.02 -16.98
N ARG A 12 3.66 -0.79 -15.96
CA ARG A 12 2.77 -1.29 -14.89
C ARG A 12 2.97 -0.51 -13.60
N ARG A 13 1.93 -0.39 -12.78
CA ARG A 13 2.02 0.22 -11.46
C ARG A 13 1.92 -0.83 -10.37
N TYR A 14 2.80 -0.72 -9.37
CA TYR A 14 2.89 -1.62 -8.24
C TYR A 14 2.68 -0.85 -6.95
N PHE A 15 1.96 -1.45 -6.00
CA PHE A 15 1.60 -0.87 -4.73
C PHE A 15 2.38 -1.53 -3.59
N TYR A 16 2.79 -0.71 -2.64
CA TYR A 16 3.59 -1.11 -1.48
C TYR A 16 3.05 -0.43 -0.23
N ILE A 17 3.22 -1.10 0.91
CA ILE A 17 3.05 -0.50 2.24
C ILE A 17 4.43 -0.10 2.71
N GLU A 18 4.57 1.16 3.09
CA GLU A 18 5.82 1.69 3.63
C GLU A 18 5.60 2.21 5.03
N LYS A 19 6.64 2.10 5.87
CA LYS A 19 6.68 2.73 7.19
C LYS A 19 7.70 3.85 7.19
N TYR A 20 7.37 4.94 7.87
CA TYR A 20 8.35 5.96 8.18
C TYR A 20 9.36 5.40 9.19
N VAL A 21 10.66 5.52 8.90
CA VAL A 21 11.74 4.96 9.75
C VAL A 21 12.51 6.04 10.51
N GLY A 22 12.37 7.32 10.17
CA GLY A 22 13.13 8.41 10.79
C GLY A 22 14.66 8.22 10.67
N GLY A 23 15.42 9.22 11.12
CA GLY A 23 16.87 9.07 11.35
C GLY A 23 17.76 8.93 10.12
N LYS A 24 17.23 9.06 8.90
CA LYS A 24 18.03 9.14 7.67
C LYS A 24 18.31 10.60 7.29
N PRO A 25 19.47 10.89 6.67
CA PRO A 25 19.75 12.19 6.06
C PRO A 25 18.60 12.66 5.15
N ILE A 26 18.41 13.99 5.03
CA ILE A 26 17.28 14.59 4.28
C ILE A 26 17.26 14.16 2.80
N ASP A 27 18.43 13.93 2.22
CA ASP A 27 18.67 13.45 0.86
C ASP A 27 18.33 11.96 0.66
N CYS A 28 18.11 11.23 1.76
CA CYS A 28 17.79 9.81 1.74
C CYS A 28 16.29 9.54 1.90
N ARG A 29 15.85 8.41 1.35
CA ARG A 29 14.47 7.92 1.53
C ARG A 29 14.18 7.65 3.00
N GLN A 30 13.32 8.46 3.61
CA GLN A 30 12.93 8.36 5.04
C GLN A 30 11.87 7.28 5.33
N SER A 31 11.53 6.46 4.34
CA SER A 31 10.61 5.34 4.45
C SER A 31 11.26 4.02 4.04
N GLU A 32 10.75 2.94 4.60
CA GLU A 32 11.11 1.57 4.25
C GLU A 32 9.88 0.83 3.75
N ARG A 33 10.05 0.04 2.68
CA ARG A 33 9.00 -0.87 2.19
C ARG A 33 8.88 -2.05 3.13
N VAL A 34 7.67 -2.23 3.68
CA VAL A 34 7.35 -3.32 4.60
C VAL A 34 6.65 -4.44 3.86
N TYR A 35 5.73 -4.11 2.95
CA TYR A 35 4.94 -5.11 2.23
C TYR A 35 4.76 -4.76 0.77
N SER A 36 4.85 -5.76 -0.10
CA SER A 36 4.48 -5.64 -1.51
C SER A 36 3.07 -6.16 -1.72
N ILE A 37 2.14 -5.24 -2.01
CA ILE A 37 0.74 -5.61 -2.25
C ILE A 37 0.62 -6.25 -3.64
N GLY A 38 1.24 -5.66 -4.67
CA GLY A 38 1.20 -6.20 -6.03
C GLY A 38 0.87 -5.14 -7.07
N ASN A 39 0.53 -5.58 -8.29
CA ASN A 39 0.07 -4.68 -9.35
C ASN A 39 -1.34 -4.13 -9.08
N GLU A 40 -1.83 -3.24 -9.93
CA GLU A 40 -3.15 -2.59 -9.81
C GLU A 40 -4.31 -3.56 -9.50
N ARG A 41 -4.43 -4.63 -10.29
CA ARG A 41 -5.48 -5.63 -10.10
C ARG A 41 -5.33 -6.36 -8.77
N ILE A 42 -4.12 -6.87 -8.50
CA ILE A 42 -3.83 -7.63 -7.26
C ILE A 42 -4.05 -6.75 -6.03
N ALA A 43 -3.69 -5.47 -6.12
CA ALA A 43 -3.84 -4.53 -5.00
C ALA A 43 -5.31 -4.29 -4.64
N LEU A 44 -6.16 -4.11 -5.65
CA LEU A 44 -7.59 -3.93 -5.43
C LEU A 44 -8.24 -5.20 -4.88
N GLU A 45 -7.90 -6.37 -5.44
CA GLU A 45 -8.39 -7.67 -4.96
C GLU A 45 -7.96 -7.94 -3.50
N ARG A 46 -6.67 -7.74 -3.17
CA ARG A 46 -6.15 -7.96 -1.81
C ARG A 46 -6.73 -6.99 -0.78
N LEU A 47 -6.79 -5.70 -1.08
CA LEU A 47 -7.34 -4.73 -0.14
C LEU A 47 -8.84 -4.97 0.10
N SER A 48 -9.58 -5.37 -0.94
CA SER A 48 -10.98 -5.76 -0.78
C SER A 48 -11.13 -7.01 0.08
N LEU A 49 -10.27 -8.02 -0.11
CA LEU A 49 -10.24 -9.21 0.73
C LEU A 49 -9.91 -8.88 2.19
N TRP A 50 -8.95 -8.01 2.43
CA TRP A 50 -8.58 -7.57 3.78
C TRP A 50 -9.71 -6.84 4.49
N ILE A 51 -10.53 -6.07 3.77
CA ILE A 51 -11.71 -5.40 4.33
C ILE A 51 -12.80 -6.41 4.71
N LEU A 52 -12.98 -7.44 3.89
CA LEU A 52 -13.98 -8.49 4.14
C LEU A 52 -13.57 -9.46 5.24
N ASP A 53 -12.28 -9.82 5.27
CA ASP A 53 -11.71 -10.76 6.23
C ASP A 53 -10.29 -10.35 6.61
N ASN A 54 -10.20 -9.79 7.83
CA ASN A 54 -8.96 -9.29 8.41
C ASN A 54 -7.91 -10.40 8.65
N SER A 55 -8.29 -11.68 8.63
CA SER A 55 -7.35 -12.79 8.81
C SER A 55 -6.33 -12.94 7.67
N PHE A 56 -6.64 -12.38 6.49
CA PHE A 56 -5.74 -12.35 5.34
C PHE A 56 -4.69 -11.24 5.40
N ILE A 57 -4.77 -10.36 6.39
CA ILE A 57 -3.80 -9.28 6.56
C ILE A 57 -2.47 -9.89 7.05
N PRO A 58 -1.35 -9.68 6.34
CA PRO A 58 -0.05 -10.19 6.76
C PRO A 58 0.35 -9.67 8.14
N ASN A 59 0.98 -10.53 8.95
CA ASN A 59 1.44 -10.17 10.29
C ASN A 59 2.37 -8.95 10.32
N GLU A 60 3.20 -8.75 9.29
CA GLU A 60 4.07 -7.59 9.18
C GLU A 60 3.30 -6.28 8.99
N VAL A 61 2.11 -6.34 8.38
CA VAL A 61 1.19 -5.22 8.21
C VAL A 61 0.45 -4.96 9.53
N ILE A 62 -0.06 -6.01 10.19
CA ILE A 62 -0.71 -5.89 11.51
C ILE A 62 0.22 -5.21 12.53
N LYS A 63 1.50 -5.58 12.54
CA LYS A 63 2.53 -4.99 13.44
C LYS A 63 2.74 -3.49 13.24
N LEU A 64 2.27 -2.90 12.14
CA LEU A 64 2.37 -1.46 11.89
C LEU A 64 1.27 -0.65 12.60
N GLY A 65 0.29 -1.30 13.22
CA GLY A 65 -0.81 -0.65 13.92
C GLY A 65 -1.80 0.05 12.99
N ILE A 66 -2.05 -0.54 11.81
CA ILE A 66 -2.95 -0.02 10.78
C ILE A 66 -4.40 -0.37 11.15
N SER A 67 -5.32 0.59 11.02
CA SER A 67 -6.75 0.33 11.24
C SER A 67 -7.44 -0.20 9.98
N ILE A 68 -8.66 -0.72 10.11
CA ILE A 68 -9.46 -1.10 8.93
C ILE A 68 -9.78 0.12 8.05
N ASP A 69 -10.01 1.30 8.65
CA ASP A 69 -10.25 2.55 7.93
C ASP A 69 -9.06 2.95 7.06
N ASP A 70 -7.84 2.69 7.51
CA ASP A 70 -6.64 2.92 6.69
C ASP A 70 -6.65 2.03 5.44
N ILE A 71 -7.08 0.76 5.57
CA ILE A 71 -7.17 -0.20 4.47
C ILE A 71 -8.25 0.23 3.47
N GLU A 72 -9.40 0.70 3.95
CA GLU A 72 -10.46 1.27 3.11
C GLU A 72 -9.97 2.49 2.33
N ASN A 73 -9.30 3.42 3.00
CA ASN A 73 -8.67 4.58 2.38
C ASN A 73 -7.62 4.17 1.33
N TRP A 74 -6.89 3.09 1.58
CA TRP A 74 -5.91 2.57 0.62
C TRP A 74 -6.60 1.95 -0.60
N ARG A 75 -7.69 1.20 -0.41
CA ARG A 75 -8.48 0.65 -1.51
C ARG A 75 -9.01 1.75 -2.41
N GLU A 76 -9.55 2.83 -1.83
CA GLU A 76 -10.04 3.98 -2.58
C GLU A 76 -8.90 4.68 -3.36
N LYS A 77 -7.72 4.86 -2.73
CA LYS A 77 -6.54 5.40 -3.41
C LYS A 77 -6.10 4.55 -4.60
N VAL A 78 -6.15 3.22 -4.47
CA VAL A 78 -5.86 2.29 -5.59
C VAL A 78 -6.86 2.49 -6.71
N GLU A 79 -8.17 2.49 -6.41
CA GLU A 79 -9.24 2.70 -7.40
C GLU A 79 -9.09 4.02 -8.15
N ASN A 80 -8.86 5.11 -7.43
CA ASN A 80 -8.69 6.44 -8.01
C ASN A 80 -7.41 6.51 -8.86
N THR A 81 -6.35 5.83 -8.44
CA THR A 81 -5.12 5.72 -9.22
C THR A 81 -5.38 4.97 -10.53
N ILE A 82 -6.06 3.83 -10.49
CA ILE A 82 -6.39 3.04 -11.69
C ILE A 82 -7.23 3.88 -12.66
N LYS A 83 -8.30 4.53 -12.17
CA LYS A 83 -9.16 5.39 -13.01
C LYS A 83 -8.37 6.52 -13.68
N LYS A 84 -7.45 7.15 -12.95
CA LYS A 84 -6.64 8.26 -13.47
C LYS A 84 -5.67 7.85 -14.59
N TYR A 85 -5.15 6.64 -14.56
CA TYR A 85 -4.14 6.16 -15.51
C TYR A 85 -4.67 5.14 -16.52
N SER A 86 -5.98 4.91 -16.53
CA SER A 86 -6.70 4.11 -17.54
C SER A 86 -7.20 4.95 -18.74
N LEU A 87 -6.96 6.26 -18.72
CA LEU A 87 -7.20 7.23 -19.80
C LEU A 87 -5.89 7.52 -20.53
#